data_AF-A0A0N1GK10-F1
#
_entry.id   AF-A0A0N1GK10-F1
#
_cell.length_a   1.000
_cell.length_b   1.000
_cell.length_c   1.000
_cell.angle_alpha   90.00
_cell.angle_beta   90.00
_cell.angle_gamma   90.00
#
_symmetry.space_group_name_H-M   'P 1'
#
loop_
_entity.id
_entity.type
_entity.pdbx_description
1 polymer ?
#
loop_
_entity_poly.entity_id
_entity_poly.type
_entity_poly.pdbx_seq_one_letter_code
_entity_poly.pdbx_strand_id
1 'polypeptide(L)'
;MRWLSLYARSRQVPASLAAVLISAAAVWPLARDGSGGPGDPRLPVLVLAAGVMAASIGLGGQDLALDRTAAIRWVPRRAAHVLLCGAVVGTVLLTVQSTGEDLATTAFIVRDSAGLVGLVALGAALSGGRYAWTLPFAWLSFSFLAPPPTNAPMRVVSWMLLPPGTAEGTWTALVLAVAGTAAYAVAGPRR
;
A
#
# COMPACT_ATOMS: atom_id res chain seq x y z
N MET A 1 21.43 -1.79 19.55
CA MET A 1 20.72 -0.79 18.69
C MET A 1 21.22 -0.70 17.23
N ARG A 2 22.36 -1.31 16.83
CA ARG A 2 22.85 -1.20 15.44
C ARG A 2 22.06 -1.99 14.38
N TRP A 3 21.48 -3.14 14.74
CA TRP A 3 20.86 -4.04 13.75
C TRP A 3 19.60 -3.48 13.09
N LEU A 4 18.69 -2.85 13.86
CA LEU A 4 17.46 -2.25 13.33
C LEU A 4 17.76 -1.09 12.37
N SER A 5 18.75 -0.26 12.69
CA SER A 5 19.16 0.85 11.82
C SER A 5 19.77 0.34 10.51
N LEU A 6 20.62 -0.69 10.57
CA LEU A 6 21.16 -1.35 9.38
C LEU A 6 20.06 -1.99 8.53
N TYR A 7 19.08 -2.66 9.16
CA TYR A 7 17.92 -3.21 8.48
C TYR A 7 17.06 -2.13 7.80
N ALA A 8 16.78 -1.03 8.50
CA ALA A 8 16.01 0.09 7.96
C ALA A 8 16.72 0.73 6.75
N ARG A 9 18.05 0.91 6.83
CA ARG A 9 18.85 1.44 5.70
C ARG A 9 18.90 0.48 4.52
N SER A 10 19.12 -0.81 4.76
CA SER A 10 19.15 -1.80 3.67
C SER A 10 17.80 -1.87 2.93
N ARG A 11 16.71 -1.63 3.65
CA ARG A 11 15.33 -1.58 3.13
C ARG A 11 14.91 -0.19 2.65
N GLN A 12 15.82 0.79 2.54
CA GLN A 12 15.54 2.15 2.06
C GLN A 12 14.40 2.87 2.82
N VAL A 13 14.16 2.49 4.09
CA VAL A 13 13.04 3.01 4.89
C VAL A 13 13.04 4.53 5.00
N PRO A 14 14.18 5.23 5.23
CA PRO A 14 14.17 6.69 5.30
C PRO A 14 13.74 7.36 3.99
N ALA A 15 14.18 6.83 2.85
CA ALA A 15 13.84 7.37 1.53
C ALA A 15 12.36 7.13 1.20
N SER A 16 11.85 5.90 1.47
CA SER A 16 10.43 5.59 1.32
C SER A 16 9.56 6.44 2.23
N LEU A 17 9.96 6.67 3.48
CA LEU A 17 9.22 7.53 4.40
C LEU A 17 9.18 8.99 3.90
N ALA A 18 10.31 9.51 3.43
CA ALA A 18 10.34 10.85 2.84
C ALA A 18 9.40 10.96 1.63
N ALA A 19 9.39 9.96 0.74
CA ALA A 19 8.49 9.93 -0.41
C ALA A 19 7.01 9.87 0.01
N VAL A 20 6.67 9.07 1.02
CA VAL A 20 5.30 9.01 1.59
C VAL A 20 4.88 10.37 2.13
N LEU A 21 5.74 11.02 2.92
CA LEU A 21 5.46 12.35 3.50
C LEU A 21 5.32 13.43 2.42
N ILE A 22 6.19 13.43 1.40
CA ILE A 22 6.10 14.36 0.26
C ILE A 22 4.79 14.14 -0.50
N SER A 23 4.40 12.88 -0.73
CA SER A 23 3.15 12.53 -1.42
C SER A 23 1.93 13.07 -0.67
N ALA A 24 1.91 12.90 0.66
CA ALA A 24 0.84 13.40 1.50
C ALA A 24 0.80 14.94 1.57
N ALA A 25 1.97 15.58 1.71
CA ALA A 25 2.09 17.04 1.72
C ALA A 25 1.69 17.68 0.38
N ALA A 26 1.94 17.02 -0.74
CA ALA A 26 1.56 17.51 -2.07
C ALA A 26 0.04 17.49 -2.30
N VAL A 27 -0.68 16.54 -1.71
CA VAL A 27 -2.15 16.43 -1.82
C VAL A 27 -2.87 17.34 -0.82
N TRP A 28 -2.21 17.70 0.28
CA TRP A 28 -2.75 18.61 1.29
C TRP A 28 -3.42 19.89 0.76
N PRO A 29 -2.81 20.69 -0.14
CA PRO A 29 -3.47 21.88 -0.68
C PRO A 29 -4.67 21.55 -1.58
N LEU A 30 -4.62 20.44 -2.34
CA LEU A 30 -5.68 20.02 -3.25
C LEU A 30 -6.96 19.58 -2.51
N ALA A 31 -6.80 19.15 -1.25
CA ALA A 31 -7.89 18.74 -0.39
C ALA A 31 -8.70 19.93 0.17
N ARG A 32 -8.15 21.15 0.18
CA ARG A 32 -8.75 22.31 0.85
C ARG A 32 -9.82 23.04 0.03
N ASP A 33 -9.91 22.76 -1.26
CA ASP A 33 -10.85 23.43 -2.17
C ASP A 33 -12.22 22.69 -2.28
N GLY A 34 -12.42 21.61 -1.51
CA GLY A 34 -13.59 20.74 -1.57
C GLY A 34 -14.79 21.26 -0.77
N SER A 35 -15.82 21.73 -1.47
CA SER A 35 -17.09 22.15 -0.86
C SER A 35 -17.85 20.99 -0.19
N GLY A 36 -17.78 20.84 1.14
CA GLY A 36 -18.82 20.33 2.06
C GLY A 36 -19.56 19.01 1.76
N GLY A 37 -19.16 18.23 0.76
CA GLY A 37 -19.74 16.94 0.38
C GLY A 37 -18.82 15.76 0.74
N PRO A 38 -19.27 14.51 0.55
CA PRO A 38 -18.38 13.35 0.70
C PRO A 38 -17.18 13.53 -0.23
N GLY A 39 -15.96 13.59 0.32
CA GLY A 39 -14.74 13.80 -0.44
C GLY A 39 -14.57 12.76 -1.55
N ASP A 40 -14.07 13.18 -2.72
CA ASP A 40 -13.79 12.29 -3.85
C ASP A 40 -12.81 11.18 -3.39
N PRO A 41 -13.20 9.89 -3.42
CA PRO A 41 -12.34 8.79 -2.95
C PRO A 41 -11.06 8.63 -3.78
N ARG A 42 -10.96 9.26 -4.95
CA ARG A 42 -9.76 9.18 -5.80
C ARG A 42 -8.54 9.81 -5.15
N LEU A 43 -8.68 10.95 -4.48
CA LEU A 43 -7.55 11.63 -3.82
C LEU A 43 -6.91 10.78 -2.69
N PRO A 44 -7.66 10.30 -1.67
CA PRO A 44 -7.08 9.45 -0.64
C PRO A 44 -6.51 8.15 -1.21
N VAL A 45 -7.18 7.53 -2.19
CA VAL A 45 -6.67 6.31 -2.85
C VAL A 45 -5.35 6.56 -3.59
N LEU A 46 -5.23 7.70 -4.27
CA LEU A 46 -4.00 8.10 -4.95
C LEU A 46 -2.85 8.26 -3.94
N VAL A 47 -3.09 8.90 -2.79
CA VAL A 47 -2.10 9.04 -1.72
C VAL A 47 -1.68 7.69 -1.16
N LEU A 48 -2.65 6.82 -0.85
CA LEU A 48 -2.37 5.48 -0.32
C LEU A 48 -1.58 4.64 -1.34
N ALA A 49 -2.00 4.64 -2.60
CA ALA A 49 -1.32 3.92 -3.67
C ALA A 49 0.11 4.45 -3.88
N ALA A 50 0.30 5.77 -3.96
CA ALA A 50 1.62 6.38 -4.06
C ALA A 50 2.50 6.01 -2.87
N GLY A 51 1.96 6.06 -1.66
CA GLY A 51 2.67 5.69 -0.44
C GLY A 51 3.13 4.24 -0.42
N VAL A 52 2.25 3.29 -0.78
CA VAL A 52 2.65 1.87 -0.81
C VAL A 52 3.59 1.54 -1.98
N MET A 53 3.48 2.24 -3.12
CA MET A 53 4.41 2.12 -4.24
C MET A 53 5.80 2.63 -3.84
N ALA A 54 5.89 3.74 -3.09
CA ALA A 54 7.15 4.21 -2.53
C ALA A 54 7.73 3.23 -1.49
N ALA A 55 6.87 2.61 -0.68
CA ALA A 55 7.27 1.59 0.28
C ALA A 55 7.75 0.28 -0.39
N SER A 56 7.32 0.00 -1.62
CA SER A 56 7.69 -1.21 -2.34
C SER A 56 9.20 -1.34 -2.58
N ILE A 57 9.92 -0.22 -2.63
CA ILE A 57 11.39 -0.17 -2.79
C ILE A 57 12.08 -1.01 -1.70
N GLY A 58 11.53 -1.03 -0.48
CA GLY A 58 12.06 -1.82 0.62
C GLY A 58 11.85 -3.33 0.49
N LEU A 59 10.94 -3.79 -0.37
CA LEU A 59 10.66 -5.23 -0.52
C LEU A 59 11.73 -5.98 -1.33
N GLY A 60 12.56 -5.27 -2.10
CA GLY A 60 13.63 -5.89 -2.89
C GLY A 60 14.81 -6.42 -2.06
N GLY A 61 15.16 -5.78 -0.94
CA GLY A 61 16.42 -6.08 -0.22
C GLY A 61 17.66 -5.70 -1.05
N GLN A 62 18.83 -5.60 -0.40
CA GLN A 62 20.09 -5.25 -1.10
C GLN A 62 20.71 -6.47 -1.78
N ASP A 63 20.58 -7.66 -1.18
CA ASP A 63 21.14 -8.90 -1.71
C ASP A 63 20.19 -10.08 -1.43
N LEU A 64 19.53 -10.57 -2.48
CA LEU A 64 18.60 -11.68 -2.42
C LEU A 64 19.24 -13.04 -2.15
N ALA A 65 20.51 -13.21 -2.50
CA ALA A 65 21.22 -14.44 -2.21
C ALA A 65 21.50 -14.53 -0.71
N LEU A 66 21.94 -13.41 -0.11
CA LEU A 66 22.24 -13.30 1.31
C LEU A 66 20.98 -13.44 2.18
N ASP A 67 19.86 -12.84 1.74
CA ASP A 67 18.56 -13.00 2.39
C ASP A 67 18.03 -14.45 2.34
N ARG A 68 18.50 -15.30 1.44
CA ARG A 68 18.05 -16.71 1.34
C ARG A 68 18.93 -17.69 2.11
N THR A 69 20.21 -17.38 2.28
CA THR A 69 21.17 -18.25 2.97
C THR A 69 21.30 -17.97 4.46
N ALA A 70 20.78 -16.83 4.94
CA ALA A 70 20.81 -16.50 6.36
C ALA A 70 19.96 -17.47 7.20
N ALA A 71 20.53 -18.00 8.29
CA ALA A 71 19.88 -18.93 9.23
C ALA A 71 18.85 -18.24 10.16
N ILE A 72 18.10 -17.26 9.64
CA ILE A 72 17.08 -16.53 10.39
C ILE A 72 15.68 -16.82 9.84
N ARG A 73 14.67 -16.74 10.71
CA ARG A 73 13.27 -16.87 10.31
C ARG A 73 12.82 -15.64 9.52
N TRP A 74 12.91 -15.71 8.20
CA TRP A 74 12.55 -14.62 7.30
C TRP A 74 11.04 -14.41 7.15
N VAL A 75 10.26 -15.48 7.17
CA VAL A 75 8.79 -15.43 6.98
C VAL A 75 8.11 -14.40 7.89
N PRO A 76 8.25 -14.46 9.24
CA PRO A 76 7.60 -13.49 10.11
C PRO A 76 8.17 -12.07 9.95
N ARG A 77 9.46 -11.93 9.60
CA ARG A 77 10.09 -10.62 9.40
C ARG A 77 9.58 -9.93 8.13
N ARG A 78 9.42 -10.69 7.05
CA ARG A 78 8.87 -10.19 5.78
C ARG A 78 7.39 -9.83 5.93
N ALA A 79 6.62 -10.68 6.59
CA ALA A 79 5.22 -10.38 6.91
C ALA A 79 5.11 -9.09 7.75
N ALA A 80 5.87 -8.99 8.84
CA ALA A 80 5.88 -7.79 9.68
C ALA A 80 6.31 -6.54 8.91
N HIS A 81 7.28 -6.64 7.99
CA HIS A 81 7.71 -5.51 7.18
C HIS A 81 6.60 -5.04 6.22
N VAL A 82 5.91 -5.96 5.54
CA VAL A 82 4.76 -5.64 4.68
C VAL A 82 3.65 -4.97 5.48
N LEU A 83 3.26 -5.55 6.62
CA LEU A 83 2.21 -4.98 7.48
C LEU A 83 2.60 -3.60 8.01
N LEU A 84 3.87 -3.41 8.38
CA LEU A 84 4.38 -2.12 8.83
C LEU A 84 4.32 -1.07 7.71
N CYS A 85 4.65 -1.43 6.46
CA CYS A 85 4.53 -0.51 5.33
C CYS A 85 3.08 -0.02 5.15
N GLY A 86 2.11 -0.93 5.19
CA GLY A 86 0.69 -0.57 5.10
C GLY A 86 0.23 0.29 6.27
N ALA A 87 0.61 -0.08 7.50
CA ALA A 87 0.30 0.68 8.71
C ALA A 87 0.88 2.10 8.66
N VAL A 88 2.14 2.25 8.28
CA VAL A 88 2.79 3.57 8.17
C VAL A 88 2.06 4.44 7.15
N VAL A 89 1.77 3.93 5.95
CA VAL A 89 1.07 4.70 4.92
C VAL A 89 -0.33 5.13 5.38
N GLY A 90 -1.10 4.23 5.99
CA GLY A 90 -2.42 4.55 6.53
C GLY A 90 -2.35 5.57 7.68
N THR A 91 -1.41 5.40 8.60
CA THR A 91 -1.22 6.36 9.71
C THR A 91 -0.81 7.74 9.22
N VAL A 92 0.04 7.84 8.19
CA VAL A 92 0.41 9.14 7.62
C VAL A 92 -0.83 9.85 7.08
N LEU A 93 -1.68 9.16 6.32
CA LEU A 93 -2.92 9.79 5.80
C LEU A 93 -3.87 10.21 6.94
N LEU A 94 -4.05 9.36 7.95
CA LEU A 94 -4.85 9.69 9.14
C LEU A 94 -4.30 10.90 9.91
N THR A 95 -2.98 11.01 10.03
CA THR A 95 -2.36 12.18 10.68
C THR A 95 -2.55 13.44 9.86
N VAL A 96 -2.46 13.34 8.53
CA VAL A 96 -2.63 14.46 7.62
C VAL A 96 -4.06 14.99 7.74
N GLN A 97 -5.09 14.15 7.57
CA GLN A 97 -6.49 14.61 7.66
C GLN A 97 -6.85 15.18 9.05
N SER A 98 -6.19 14.74 10.13
CA SER A 98 -6.42 15.31 11.47
C SER A 98 -6.06 16.80 11.60
N THR A 99 -5.30 17.34 10.65
CA THR A 99 -4.87 18.75 10.64
C THR A 99 -5.70 19.66 9.72
N GLY A 100 -6.80 19.13 9.15
CA GLY A 100 -7.53 19.74 8.03
C GLY A 100 -8.88 19.06 7.82
N GLU A 101 -9.32 18.91 6.57
CA GLU A 101 -10.61 18.27 6.26
C GLU A 101 -10.49 16.74 6.17
N ASP A 102 -11.60 16.07 6.51
CA ASP A 102 -11.72 14.62 6.42
C ASP A 102 -11.69 14.15 4.96
N LEU A 103 -10.54 13.64 4.55
CA LEU A 103 -10.31 13.08 3.21
C LEU A 103 -11.06 11.76 2.97
N ALA A 104 -11.13 10.91 4.00
CA ALA A 104 -11.81 9.63 3.97
C ALA A 104 -12.06 9.12 5.39
N THR A 105 -13.04 8.22 5.52
CA THR A 105 -13.28 7.51 6.79
C THR A 105 -12.09 6.63 7.17
N THR A 106 -11.87 6.43 8.47
CA THR A 106 -10.82 5.51 8.96
C THR A 106 -10.97 4.10 8.41
N ALA A 107 -12.20 3.59 8.30
CA ALA A 107 -12.49 2.26 7.75
C ALA A 107 -12.03 2.13 6.29
N PHE A 108 -12.25 3.17 5.48
CA PHE A 108 -11.77 3.23 4.10
C PHE A 108 -10.25 3.16 4.04
N ILE A 109 -9.56 4.00 4.84
CA ILE A 109 -8.10 4.07 4.86
C ILE A 109 -7.47 2.75 5.29
N VAL A 110 -7.97 2.14 6.36
CA VAL A 110 -7.44 0.87 6.87
C VAL A 110 -7.61 -0.24 5.84
N ARG A 111 -8.80 -0.35 5.22
CA ARG A 111 -9.09 -1.33 4.17
C ARG A 111 -8.14 -1.16 2.99
N ASP A 112 -8.01 0.07 2.50
CA ASP A 112 -7.26 0.37 1.29
C ASP A 112 -5.76 0.22 1.50
N SER A 113 -5.22 0.70 2.62
CA SER A 113 -3.83 0.45 3.00
C SER A 113 -3.50 -1.05 3.06
N ALA A 114 -4.40 -1.86 3.64
CA ALA A 114 -4.21 -3.31 3.74
C ALA A 114 -4.22 -4.00 2.37
N GLY A 115 -5.23 -3.72 1.53
CA GLY A 115 -5.33 -4.33 0.20
C GLY A 115 -4.20 -3.89 -0.74
N LEU A 116 -3.84 -2.60 -0.71
CA LEU A 116 -2.78 -2.02 -1.53
C LEU A 116 -1.40 -2.57 -1.15
N VAL A 117 -1.07 -2.67 0.14
CA VAL A 117 0.21 -3.25 0.55
C VAL A 117 0.28 -4.74 0.23
N GLY A 118 -0.86 -5.45 0.27
CA GLY A 118 -1.00 -6.80 -0.24
C GLY A 118 -0.69 -6.92 -1.73
N LEU A 119 -1.25 -6.03 -2.56
CA LEU A 119 -0.94 -5.97 -4.00
C LEU A 119 0.54 -5.69 -4.26
N VAL A 120 1.14 -4.76 -3.52
CA VAL A 120 2.58 -4.48 -3.62
C VAL A 120 3.40 -5.73 -3.26
N ALA A 121 3.06 -6.42 -2.17
CA ALA A 121 3.74 -7.63 -1.73
C ALA A 121 3.61 -8.76 -2.77
N LEU A 122 2.41 -8.93 -3.35
CA LEU A 122 2.18 -9.87 -4.44
C LEU A 122 3.00 -9.50 -5.68
N GLY A 123 3.04 -8.23 -6.06
CA GLY A 123 3.89 -7.72 -7.14
C GLY A 123 5.36 -8.01 -6.91
N ALA A 124 5.86 -7.84 -5.68
CA ALA A 124 7.24 -8.20 -5.33
C ALA A 124 7.50 -9.71 -5.48
N ALA A 125 6.56 -10.54 -5.01
CA ALA A 125 6.67 -12.00 -5.11
C ALA A 125 6.63 -12.51 -6.57
N LEU A 126 5.84 -11.87 -7.43
CA LEU A 126 5.64 -12.29 -8.82
C LEU A 126 6.63 -11.67 -9.82
N SER A 127 7.06 -10.44 -9.58
CA SER A 127 7.83 -9.63 -10.54
C SER A 127 9.14 -9.07 -9.96
N GLY A 128 9.43 -9.35 -8.69
CA GLY A 128 10.64 -8.89 -8.00
C GLY A 128 10.48 -7.48 -7.41
N GLY A 129 11.41 -7.10 -6.53
CA GLY A 129 11.33 -5.82 -5.81
C GLY A 129 11.31 -4.58 -6.72
N ARG A 130 12.04 -4.63 -7.84
CA ARG A 130 12.13 -3.52 -8.82
C ARG A 130 10.78 -3.20 -9.47
N TYR A 131 9.94 -4.21 -9.67
CA TYR A 131 8.66 -4.09 -10.36
C TYR A 131 7.46 -4.31 -9.42
N ALA A 132 7.68 -4.32 -8.11
CA ALA A 132 6.61 -4.53 -7.13
C ALA A 132 5.49 -3.48 -7.22
N TRP A 133 5.81 -2.26 -7.65
CA TRP A 133 4.87 -1.16 -7.81
C TRP A 133 3.97 -1.28 -9.04
N THR A 134 4.30 -2.13 -10.03
CA THR A 134 3.55 -2.15 -11.30
C THR A 134 2.13 -2.69 -11.11
N LEU A 135 1.96 -3.68 -10.23
CA LEU A 135 0.66 -4.30 -9.96
C LEU A 135 -0.33 -3.32 -9.31
N PRO A 136 -0.02 -2.64 -8.18
CA PRO A 136 -0.92 -1.63 -7.61
C PRO A 136 -1.11 -0.43 -8.54
N PHE A 137 -0.10 -0.04 -9.33
CA PHE A 137 -0.25 1.02 -10.33
C PHE A 137 -1.26 0.64 -11.42
N ALA A 138 -1.13 -0.55 -12.02
CA ALA A 138 -2.05 -1.03 -13.05
C ALA A 138 -3.47 -1.15 -12.51
N TRP A 139 -3.63 -1.65 -11.27
CA TRP A 139 -4.94 -1.75 -10.62
C TRP A 139 -5.57 -0.38 -10.37
N LEU A 140 -4.77 0.58 -9.89
CA LEU A 140 -5.19 1.97 -9.68
C LEU A 140 -5.62 2.63 -11.00
N SER A 141 -4.78 2.53 -12.04
CA SER A 141 -5.07 3.09 -13.37
C SER A 141 -6.37 2.53 -13.92
N PHE A 142 -6.57 1.21 -13.81
CA PHE A 142 -7.84 0.61 -14.22
C PHE A 142 -9.01 1.13 -13.40
N SER A 143 -8.89 1.19 -12.07
CA SER A 143 -9.96 1.66 -11.19
C SER A 143 -10.40 3.09 -11.51
N PHE A 144 -9.47 3.96 -11.93
CA PHE A 144 -9.76 5.36 -12.26
C PHE A 144 -10.40 5.54 -13.63
N LEU A 145 -10.04 4.69 -14.60
CA LEU A 145 -10.51 4.76 -15.98
C LEU A 145 -11.74 3.88 -16.24
N ALA A 146 -12.02 2.93 -15.35
CA ALA A 146 -13.15 2.02 -15.49
C ALA A 146 -14.48 2.76 -15.36
N PRO A 147 -15.52 2.31 -16.10
CA PRO A 147 -16.88 2.78 -15.89
C PRO A 147 -17.38 2.53 -14.46
N PRO A 148 -18.43 3.24 -14.02
CA PRO A 148 -19.03 3.02 -12.71
C PRO A 148 -19.37 1.53 -12.46
N PRO A 149 -19.14 1.01 -11.24
CA PRO A 149 -19.24 -0.40 -10.96
C PRO A 149 -20.70 -0.85 -10.81
N THR A 150 -21.34 -1.18 -11.93
CA THR A 150 -22.75 -1.63 -12.00
C THR A 150 -22.94 -3.11 -11.71
N ASN A 151 -21.87 -3.91 -11.74
CA ASN A 151 -21.91 -5.36 -11.51
C ASN A 151 -20.80 -5.81 -10.54
N ALA A 152 -20.92 -7.04 -10.02
CA ALA A 152 -20.00 -7.56 -9.01
C ALA A 152 -18.53 -7.64 -9.47
N PRO A 153 -18.20 -8.12 -10.69
CA PRO A 153 -16.82 -8.10 -11.17
C PRO A 153 -16.24 -6.69 -11.21
N MET A 154 -17.01 -5.69 -11.69
CA MET A 154 -16.53 -4.31 -11.72
C MET A 154 -16.33 -3.76 -10.31
N ARG A 155 -17.21 -4.10 -9.35
CA ARG A 155 -17.03 -3.76 -7.92
C ARG A 155 -15.75 -4.36 -7.33
N VAL A 156 -15.39 -5.59 -7.70
CA VAL A 156 -14.13 -6.22 -7.28
C VAL A 156 -12.93 -5.47 -7.86
N VAL A 157 -12.94 -5.12 -9.14
CA VAL A 157 -11.79 -4.41 -9.71
C VAL A 157 -11.71 -2.96 -9.22
N SER A 158 -12.84 -2.29 -9.00
CA SER A 158 -12.88 -0.92 -8.47
C SER A 158 -12.88 -0.84 -6.94
N TRP A 159 -12.49 -1.91 -6.22
CA TRP A 159 -12.67 -2.06 -4.77
C TRP A 159 -12.15 -0.88 -3.95
N MET A 160 -11.05 -0.27 -4.41
CA MET A 160 -10.38 0.88 -3.80
C MET A 160 -11.29 2.12 -3.75
N LEU A 161 -12.15 2.28 -4.75
CA LEU A 161 -13.05 3.43 -4.86
C LEU A 161 -14.41 3.19 -4.20
N LEU A 162 -14.68 1.95 -3.75
CA LEU A 162 -15.96 1.63 -3.16
C LEU A 162 -16.10 2.22 -1.75
N PRO A 163 -17.29 2.70 -1.36
CA PRO A 163 -17.56 3.13 0.01
C PRO A 163 -17.18 2.07 1.06
N PRO A 164 -16.81 2.49 2.29
CA PRO A 164 -16.63 1.56 3.40
C PRO A 164 -17.94 0.79 3.66
N GLY A 165 -17.83 -0.47 4.10
CA GLY A 165 -18.98 -1.35 4.36
C GLY A 165 -19.50 -2.12 3.14
N THR A 166 -18.96 -1.86 1.94
CA THR A 166 -19.21 -2.72 0.78
C THR A 166 -18.51 -4.08 0.93
N ALA A 167 -19.25 -5.16 0.70
CA ALA A 167 -18.74 -6.52 0.89
C ALA A 167 -17.64 -6.84 -0.13
N GLU A 168 -17.86 -6.51 -1.41
CA GLU A 168 -16.90 -6.72 -2.48
C GLU A 168 -15.60 -5.96 -2.21
N GLY A 169 -15.71 -4.71 -1.73
CA GLY A 169 -14.55 -3.90 -1.35
C GLY A 169 -13.72 -4.54 -0.25
N THR A 170 -14.39 -4.93 0.83
CA THR A 170 -13.78 -5.52 2.03
C THR A 170 -13.12 -6.87 1.73
N TRP A 171 -13.82 -7.77 1.05
CA TRP A 171 -13.29 -9.10 0.73
C TRP A 171 -12.13 -9.04 -0.25
N THR A 172 -12.20 -8.16 -1.27
CA THR A 172 -11.09 -8.01 -2.22
C THR A 172 -9.85 -7.51 -1.51
N ALA A 173 -9.96 -6.47 -0.69
CA ALA A 173 -8.85 -5.95 0.10
C ALA A 173 -8.26 -7.00 1.04
N LEU A 174 -9.10 -7.75 1.75
CA LEU A 174 -8.68 -8.80 2.68
C LEU A 174 -7.94 -9.93 1.97
N VAL A 175 -8.48 -10.42 0.86
CA VAL A 175 -7.86 -11.50 0.07
C VAL A 175 -6.50 -11.04 -0.46
N LEU A 176 -6.40 -9.83 -1.01
CA LEU A 176 -5.14 -9.28 -1.50
C LEU A 176 -4.12 -9.08 -0.38
N ALA A 177 -4.56 -8.57 0.77
CA ALA A 177 -3.72 -8.39 1.96
C ALA A 177 -3.15 -9.73 2.43
N VAL A 178 -4.01 -10.74 2.62
CA VAL A 178 -3.61 -12.06 3.12
C VAL A 178 -2.76 -12.80 2.10
N ALA A 179 -3.23 -12.93 0.86
CA ALA A 179 -2.55 -13.69 -0.18
C ALA A 179 -1.22 -13.06 -0.58
N GLY A 180 -1.19 -11.73 -0.76
CA GLY A 180 0.02 -11.00 -1.09
C GLY A 180 1.06 -11.05 0.03
N THR A 181 0.65 -10.83 1.28
CA THR A 181 1.53 -10.92 2.43
C THR A 181 2.07 -12.34 2.61
N ALA A 182 1.23 -13.37 2.50
CA ALA A 182 1.65 -14.76 2.62
C ALA A 182 2.61 -15.17 1.50
N ALA A 183 2.29 -14.84 0.25
CA ALA A 183 3.14 -15.12 -0.90
C ALA A 183 4.52 -14.48 -0.74
N TYR A 184 4.59 -13.19 -0.39
CA TYR A 184 5.84 -12.50 -0.17
C TYR A 184 6.60 -12.98 1.07
N ALA A 185 5.89 -13.31 2.15
CA ALA A 185 6.52 -13.81 3.38
C ALA A 185 7.25 -15.14 3.12
N VAL A 186 6.61 -16.05 2.38
CA VAL A 186 7.17 -17.37 2.06
C VAL A 186 8.24 -17.28 0.96
N ALA A 187 7.91 -16.70 -0.18
CA ALA A 187 8.80 -16.71 -1.35
C ALA A 187 9.87 -15.60 -1.31
N GLY A 188 9.55 -14.46 -0.69
CA GLY A 188 10.30 -13.23 -0.88
C GLY A 188 10.12 -12.66 -2.28
N PRO A 189 10.91 -11.64 -2.66
CA PRO A 189 10.85 -11.10 -4.01
C PRO A 189 11.44 -12.09 -5.04
N ARG A 190 10.86 -12.06 -6.26
CA ARG A 190 11.39 -12.79 -7.42
C ARG A 190 12.77 -12.23 -7.84
N ARG A 191 13.58 -13.09 -8.47
CA ARG A 191 14.89 -12.74 -9.04
C ARG A 191 14.74 -11.80 -10.23
#